data_AF-A0A916NLU3-F1
#
_entry.id   AF-A0A916NLU3-F1
#
_cell.length_a   1.000
_cell.length_b   1.000
_cell.length_c   1.000
_cell.angle_alpha   90.00
_cell.angle_beta   90.00
_cell.angle_gamma   90.00
#
_symmetry.space_group_name_H-M   'P 1'
#
loop_
_entity.id
_entity.type
_entity.pdbx_description
1 polymer ?
#
loop_
_entity_poly.entity_id
_entity_poly.type
_entity_poly.pdbx_seq_one_letter_code
_entity_poly.pdbx_strand_id
1 'polypeptide(L)' 'MLDIVRIKENIPHRNPFLLVDRILEVNAGRRAVGIKNVSINEPYFNAK' A
#
# COMPACT_ATOMS: atom_id res chain seq x y z
N MET A 1 10.86 7.38 5.30
CA MET A 1 9.74 7.17 4.37
C MET A 1 10.01 5.87 3.62
N LEU A 2 9.07 4.92 3.59
CA LEU A 2 9.20 3.67 2.84
C LEU A 2 8.40 3.78 1.54
N ASP A 3 9.03 3.45 0.42
CA ASP A 3 8.39 3.42 -0.90
C ASP A 3 7.84 2.03 -1.24
N ILE A 4 7.21 1.93 -2.41
CA ILE A 4 6.57 0.70 -2.88
C ILE A 4 7.53 -0.48 -3.06
N VAL A 5 8.80 -0.22 -3.40
CA VAL A 5 9.81 -1.28 -3.57
C VAL A 5 10.08 -1.90 -2.21
N ARG A 6 10.35 -1.04 -1.22
CA ARG A 6 10.62 -1.52 0.14
C ARG A 6 9.39 -2.19 0.75
N ILE A 7 8.18 -1.68 0.52
CA ILE A 7 6.94 -2.33 0.98
C ILE A 7 6.83 -3.76 0.41
N LYS A 8 7.06 -3.95 -0.89
CA LYS A 8 7.01 -5.28 -1.53
C LYS A 8 8.04 -6.26 -0.98
N GLU A 9 9.21 -5.79 -0.57
CA GLU A 9 10.23 -6.63 0.08
C GLU A 9 9.82 -7.06 1.50
N ASN A 10 9.08 -6.22 2.22
CA ASN A 10 8.73 -6.46 3.62
C ASN A 10 7.45 -7.28 3.80
N ILE A 11 6.50 -7.23 2.87
CA ILE A 11 5.23 -7.97 2.96
C ILE A 11 4.97 -8.81 1.70
N PRO A 12 4.26 -9.95 1.82
CA PRO A 12 4.01 -10.84 0.69
C PRO A 12 2.94 -10.32 -0.29
N HIS A 13 2.15 -9.32 0.10
CA HIS A 13 1.04 -8.79 -0.71
C HIS A 13 1.53 -8.24 -2.05
N ARG A 14 0.80 -8.57 -3.14
CA ARG A 14 1.05 -8.11 -4.51
C ARG A 14 -0.28 -7.67 -5.14
N ASN A 15 -0.22 -7.08 -6.34
CA ASN A 15 -1.42 -6.76 -7.12
C ASN A 15 -2.32 -8.02 -7.23
N PRO A 16 -3.65 -7.93 -6.96
CA PRO A 16 -4.46 -6.74 -6.67
C PRO A 16 -4.71 -6.42 -5.18
N PHE A 17 -3.98 -7.06 -4.27
CA PHE A 17 -4.19 -6.92 -2.81
C PHE A 17 -3.11 -6.11 -2.08
N LEU A 18 -2.10 -5.58 -2.79
CA LEU A 18 -1.19 -4.59 -2.23
C LEU A 18 -1.83 -3.20 -2.32
N LEU A 19 -2.43 -2.74 -1.21
CA LEU A 19 -3.23 -1.52 -1.14
C LEU A 19 -2.54 -0.37 -0.37
N VAL A 20 -1.21 -0.36 -0.32
CA VAL A 20 -0.42 0.68 0.34
C VAL A 20 0.71 1.11 -0.59
N ASP A 21 0.74 2.39 -0.95
CA ASP A 21 1.71 2.93 -1.90
C ASP A 21 2.96 3.51 -1.23
N ARG A 22 2.80 4.04 -0.02
CA ARG A 22 3.86 4.73 0.71
C ARG A 22 3.63 4.68 2.21
N ILE A 23 4.71 4.59 2.98
CA ILE A 23 4.68 4.79 4.44
C ILE A 23 5.38 6.10 4.81
N LEU A 24 4.67 6.96 5.53
CA LEU A 24 5.16 8.23 6.03
C LEU A 24 5.88 8.08 7.38
N GLU A 25 5.29 7.30 8.29
CA GLU A 25 5.76 7.14 9.67
C GLU A 25 5.60 5.67 10.12
N VAL A 26 6.58 5.17 10.88
CA VAL A 26 6.50 3.86 11.56
C VAL A 26 6.99 4.00 13.00
N ASN A 27 6.15 3.64 13.95
CA ASN A 27 6.49 3.37 15.34
C ASN A 27 6.36 1.86 15.57
N ALA A 28 7.50 1.16 15.56
CA ALA A 28 7.55 -0.30 15.55
C ALA A 28 6.76 -0.91 16.71
N GLY A 29 5.92 -1.90 16.40
CA GLY A 29 5.06 -2.57 17.37
C GLY A 29 3.86 -1.75 17.89
N ARG A 30 3.67 -0.52 17.40
CA ARG A 30 2.62 0.38 17.91
C ARG A 30 1.75 1.01 16.82
N ARG A 31 2.35 1.68 15.82
CA ARG A 31 1.60 2.47 14.82
C ARG A 31 2.39 2.60 13.52
N ALA A 32 1.67 2.71 12.39
CA ALA A 32 2.23 3.21 11.15
C ALA A 32 1.24 4.16 10.48
N VAL A 33 1.74 5.11 9.68
CA VAL A 33 0.94 6.03 8.86
C VAL A 33 1.34 5.82 7.40
N GLY A 34 0.38 5.40 6.58
CA GLY A 34 0.59 5.14 5.16
C GLY A 34 -0.41 5.88 4.26
N ILE A 35 -0.10 5.89 2.97
CA ILE A 35 -0.94 6.43 1.91
C ILE A 35 -1.36 5.30 0.98
N LYS A 36 -2.65 5.29 0.65
CA LYS A 36 -3.23 4.57 -0.49
C LYS A 36 -3.80 5.62 -1.44
N ASN A 37 -3.29 5.70 -2.65
CA ASN A 37 -3.87 6.52 -3.70
C ASN A 37 -5.07 5.77 -4.27
N VAL A 38 -6.20 6.46 -4.40
CA VAL A 38 -7.43 5.89 -4.94
C VAL A 38 -7.66 6.44 -6.34
N SER A 39 -7.90 5.54 -7.30
CA SER A 39 -8.15 5.91 -8.70
C SER A 39 -9.24 5.03 -9.29
N ILE A 40 -10.05 5.61 -10.18
CA ILE A 40 -11.09 4.88 -10.93
C ILE A 40 -10.52 3.72 -11.77
N ASN A 41 -9.23 3.76 -12.09
CA ASN A 41 -8.54 2.73 -12.87
C ASN A 41 -8.23 1.44 -12.07
N GLU A 42 -8.52 1.39 -10.77
CA GLU A 42 -8.24 0.19 -9.97
C GLU A 42 -9.23 -0.95 -10.30
N PRO A 43 -8.78 -2.23 -10.29
CA PRO A 43 -9.54 -3.36 -10.84
C PRO A 43 -10.89 -3.60 -10.16
N TYR A 44 -11.04 -3.22 -8.90
CA TYR A 44 -12.29 -3.37 -8.16
C TYR A 44 -13.33 -2.28 -8.47
N PHE A 45 -12.97 -1.21 -9.18
CA PHE A 45 -13.92 -0.25 -9.73
C PHE A 45 -14.41 -0.62 -11.14
N ASN A 46 -13.80 -1.63 -11.77
CA ASN A 46 -14.20 -2.12 -13.11
C ASN A 46 -15.40 -3.07 -13.09
N ALA A 47 -16.20 -3.08 -12.02
CA ALA A 47 -17.44 -3.86 -11.96
C ALA A 47 -18.48 -3.23 -12.88
N LYS A 48 -18.48 -3.69 -14.14
CA LYS A 48 -19.53 -3.47 -15.12
C LYS A 48 -20.12 -4.81 -15.54
#